data_AF-A0A354EU73-F1
#
_entry.id   AF-A0A354EU73-F1
#
_cell.length_a   1.000
_cell.length_b   1.000
_cell.length_c   1.000
_cell.angle_alpha   90.00
_cell.angle_beta   90.00
_cell.angle_gamma   90.00
#
_symmetry.space_group_name_H-M   'P 1'
#
loop_
_entity.id
_entity.type
_entity.pdbx_description
1 polymer ?
#
loop_
_entity_poly.entity_id
_entity_poly.type
_entity_poly.pdbx_seq_one_letter_code
_entity_poly.pdbx_strand_id
1 'polypeptide(L)'
;MKKTIALLTLAAALAAPMAAQAHRAWMAPTATTLSGTDAWVAFDAGMSNKVFDPDHAAMRMTGLTITAPDGSAVQPEHAMQGQYRSTFDAHLTQNGTYKIANVMSGVMASYKLNGEQKRWRGTAAEYPAALPTGATDVQATRTASRIETFVTLNNPTDTVFKTTGEGLELVPVTHPNDLV
;
A
#
# COMPACT_ATOMS: atom_id res chain seq x y z
N MET A 1 -2.03 51.40 -2.29
CA MET A 1 -2.48 50.73 -1.05
C MET A 1 -3.46 49.60 -1.31
N LYS A 2 -4.67 49.84 -1.85
CA LYS A 2 -5.68 48.77 -2.07
C LYS A 2 -5.20 47.60 -2.96
N LYS A 3 -4.48 47.89 -4.06
CA LYS A 3 -3.90 46.86 -4.95
C LYS A 3 -2.80 46.03 -4.28
N THR A 4 -1.96 46.69 -3.48
CA THR A 4 -0.85 46.05 -2.74
C THR A 4 -1.38 45.10 -1.66
N ILE A 5 -2.46 45.49 -0.96
CA ILE A 5 -3.13 44.63 0.02
C ILE A 5 -3.76 43.41 -0.67
N ALA A 6 -4.42 43.60 -1.82
CA ALA A 6 -5.01 42.49 -2.59
C ALA A 6 -3.97 41.46 -3.08
N LEU A 7 -2.79 41.93 -3.51
CA LEU A 7 -1.68 41.08 -3.95
C LEU A 7 -1.04 40.32 -2.77
N LEU A 8 -0.91 40.96 -1.60
CA LEU A 8 -0.40 40.31 -0.39
C LEU A 8 -1.36 39.26 0.16
N THR A 9 -2.67 39.49 0.10
CA THR A 9 -3.68 38.50 0.49
C THR A 9 -3.70 37.29 -0.45
N LEU A 10 -3.47 37.51 -1.75
CA LEU A 10 -3.41 36.41 -2.73
C LEU A 10 -2.15 35.57 -2.53
N ALA A 11 -1.00 36.21 -2.25
CA ALA A 11 0.26 35.51 -1.95
C ALA A 11 0.18 34.69 -0.66
N ALA A 12 -0.48 35.21 0.38
CA ALA A 12 -0.70 34.48 1.64
C ALA A 12 -1.65 33.27 1.46
N ALA A 13 -2.67 33.39 0.61
CA ALA A 13 -3.57 32.27 0.30
C ALA A 13 -2.88 31.17 -0.54
N LEU A 14 -1.92 31.54 -1.41
CA LEU A 14 -1.09 30.60 -2.18
C LEU A 14 0.03 29.96 -1.35
N ALA A 15 0.43 30.58 -0.24
CA ALA A 15 1.45 30.08 0.68
C ALA A 15 0.89 29.23 1.83
N ALA A 16 -0.44 29.13 1.96
CA ALA A 16 -1.05 28.23 2.93
C ALA A 16 -0.70 26.78 2.54
N PRO A 17 -0.04 26.00 3.43
CA PRO A 17 0.17 24.59 3.15
C PRO A 17 -1.21 23.97 3.00
N MET A 18 -1.56 23.54 1.79
CA MET A 18 -2.61 22.56 1.62
C MET A 18 -2.10 21.28 2.28
N ALA A 19 -2.28 21.18 3.59
CA ALA A 19 -2.18 19.93 4.31
C ALA A 19 -3.29 19.06 3.72
N ALA A 20 -2.98 18.37 2.63
CA ALA A 20 -3.78 17.28 2.12
C ALA A 20 -3.79 16.23 3.23
N GLN A 21 -4.80 16.32 4.08
CA GLN A 21 -5.03 15.40 5.19
C GLN A 21 -5.59 14.13 4.55
N ALA A 22 -4.69 13.38 3.92
CA ALA A 22 -4.98 12.05 3.45
C ALA A 22 -4.79 11.10 4.65
N HIS A 23 -5.77 10.25 4.88
CA HIS A 23 -5.67 9.21 5.92
C HIS A 23 -4.41 8.39 5.69
N ARG A 24 -3.61 8.22 6.74
CA ARG A 24 -2.34 7.53 6.70
C ARG A 24 -2.61 6.05 6.85
N ALA A 25 -2.38 5.31 5.78
CA ALA A 25 -2.49 3.87 5.79
C ALA A 25 -1.26 3.27 6.52
N TRP A 26 -1.48 2.27 7.36
CA TRP A 26 -0.43 1.62 8.14
C TRP A 26 -0.73 0.14 8.36
N MET A 27 0.33 -0.64 8.48
CA MET A 27 0.31 -2.04 8.90
C MET A 27 1.45 -2.20 9.90
N ALA A 28 1.14 -2.65 11.11
CA ALA A 28 2.07 -2.70 12.22
C ALA A 28 2.13 -4.12 12.79
N PRO A 29 3.32 -4.73 12.93
CA PRO A 29 3.49 -6.02 13.57
C PRO A 29 3.63 -5.86 15.08
N THR A 30 3.36 -6.92 15.85
CA THR A 30 3.70 -6.99 17.28
C THR A 30 5.19 -7.08 17.55
N ALA A 31 5.97 -7.58 16.58
CA ALA A 31 7.44 -7.65 16.62
C ALA A 31 8.02 -7.67 15.20
N THR A 32 9.20 -7.09 15.02
CA THR A 32 9.93 -7.12 13.74
C THR A 32 11.10 -8.10 13.73
N THR A 33 11.62 -8.49 14.91
CA THR A 33 12.70 -9.46 15.05
C THR A 33 12.34 -10.47 16.14
N LEU A 34 12.44 -11.75 15.82
CA LEU A 34 12.13 -12.88 16.70
C LEU A 34 13.26 -13.91 16.66
N SER A 35 13.23 -14.88 17.58
CA SER A 35 14.17 -16.01 17.59
C SER A 35 13.45 -17.29 17.98
N GLY A 36 13.92 -18.43 17.46
CA GLY A 36 13.33 -19.75 17.67
C GLY A 36 13.05 -20.49 16.36
N THR A 37 12.37 -21.62 16.47
CA THR A 37 11.99 -22.48 15.33
C THR A 37 10.50 -22.38 14.98
N ASP A 38 9.73 -21.74 15.85
CA ASP A 38 8.28 -21.60 15.76
C ASP A 38 7.90 -20.27 16.41
N ALA A 39 7.32 -19.34 15.65
CA ALA A 39 6.99 -18.03 16.15
C ALA A 39 5.71 -17.49 15.50
N TRP A 40 4.98 -16.67 16.25
CA TRP A 40 3.76 -16.02 15.78
C TRP A 40 3.93 -14.51 15.85
N VAL A 41 3.46 -13.83 14.81
CA VAL A 41 3.45 -12.37 14.75
C VAL A 41 2.07 -11.91 14.36
N ALA A 42 1.46 -11.10 15.22
CA ALA A 42 0.17 -10.49 14.94
C ALA A 42 0.37 -9.14 14.25
N PHE A 43 -0.58 -8.77 13.40
CA PHE A 43 -0.56 -7.52 12.65
C PHE A 43 -1.87 -6.78 12.87
N ASP A 44 -1.75 -5.49 13.12
CA ASP A 44 -2.85 -4.55 13.03
C ASP A 44 -2.69 -3.70 11.75
N ALA A 45 -3.79 -3.40 11.06
CA ALA A 45 -3.78 -2.54 9.88
C ALA A 45 -4.98 -1.59 9.85
N GLY A 46 -4.74 -0.36 9.39
CA GLY A 46 -5.75 0.68 9.37
C GLY A 46 -5.39 1.86 8.47
N MET A 47 -6.36 2.76 8.33
CA MET A 47 -6.19 4.09 7.76
C MET A 47 -6.60 5.08 8.86
N SER A 48 -5.73 6.04 9.17
CA SER A 48 -5.88 6.87 10.37
C SER A 48 -5.47 8.33 10.18
N ASN A 49 -5.96 9.22 11.04
CA ASN A 49 -5.45 10.60 11.11
C ASN A 49 -4.11 10.66 11.84
N LYS A 50 -3.94 9.82 12.87
CA LYS A 50 -2.69 9.59 13.57
C LYS A 50 -2.22 8.17 13.28
N VAL A 51 -0.97 8.02 12.82
CA VAL A 51 -0.43 6.71 12.43
C VAL A 51 -0.47 5.78 13.65
N PHE A 52 -0.92 4.54 13.44
CA PHE A 52 -1.09 3.50 14.48
C PHE A 52 -2.26 3.70 15.46
N ASP A 53 -3.02 4.80 15.37
CA ASP A 53 -4.26 4.98 16.13
C ASP A 53 -5.47 4.63 15.24
N PRO A 54 -6.21 3.52 15.45
CA PRO A 54 -7.32 3.13 14.57
C PRO A 54 -8.55 4.02 14.75
N ASP A 55 -8.57 5.18 14.08
CA ASP A 55 -9.56 6.25 14.29
C ASP A 55 -10.39 6.64 13.05
N HIS A 56 -10.14 6.02 11.88
CA HIS A 56 -10.83 6.39 10.65
C HIS A 56 -11.44 5.21 9.88
N ALA A 57 -10.65 4.23 9.43
CA ALA A 57 -11.18 3.07 8.70
C ALA A 57 -10.26 1.85 8.77
N ALA A 58 -10.86 0.66 8.79
CA ALA A 58 -10.12 -0.59 8.63
C ALA A 58 -9.50 -0.68 7.23
N MET A 59 -8.22 -1.10 7.17
CA MET A 59 -7.58 -1.39 5.89
C MET A 59 -8.16 -2.67 5.29
N ARG A 60 -8.60 -2.61 4.03
CA ARG A 60 -8.99 -3.83 3.31
C ARG A 60 -7.75 -4.64 2.97
N MET A 61 -7.72 -5.90 3.38
CA MET A 61 -6.59 -6.82 3.21
C MET A 61 -6.73 -7.71 1.97
N THR A 62 -7.48 -7.26 0.96
CA THR A 62 -7.71 -8.03 -0.28
C THR A 62 -6.45 -8.23 -1.12
N GLY A 63 -5.43 -7.39 -0.91
CA GLY A 63 -4.12 -7.50 -1.55
C GLY A 63 -3.03 -8.02 -0.63
N LEU A 64 -3.40 -8.64 0.51
CA LEU A 64 -2.43 -9.18 1.47
C LEU A 64 -1.67 -10.35 0.86
N THR A 65 -0.35 -10.26 0.90
CA THR A 65 0.59 -11.32 0.55
C THR A 65 1.63 -11.43 1.64
N ILE A 66 1.91 -12.65 2.10
CA ILE A 66 3.02 -12.94 3.00
C ILE A 66 3.98 -13.85 2.24
N THR A 67 5.24 -13.41 2.13
CA THR A 67 6.31 -14.14 1.43
C THR A 67 7.36 -14.58 2.43
N ALA A 68 7.66 -15.87 2.46
CA ALA A 68 8.67 -16.50 3.29
C ALA A 68 10.11 -16.21 2.78
N PRO A 69 11.14 -16.50 3.59
CA PRO A 69 12.54 -16.30 3.21
C PRO A 69 12.98 -17.04 1.93
N ASP A 70 12.35 -18.18 1.64
CA ASP A 70 12.57 -18.96 0.42
C ASP A 70 11.77 -18.46 -0.80
N GLY A 71 10.92 -17.44 -0.63
CA GLY A 71 10.04 -16.89 -1.65
C GLY A 71 8.66 -17.57 -1.75
N SER A 72 8.39 -18.59 -0.95
CA SER A 72 7.09 -19.25 -0.90
C SER A 72 6.02 -18.36 -0.24
N ALA A 73 4.75 -18.63 -0.54
CA ALA A 73 3.63 -17.91 0.05
C ALA A 73 3.24 -18.50 1.42
N VAL A 74 2.98 -17.63 2.39
CA VAL A 74 2.42 -17.99 3.70
C VAL A 74 0.98 -17.51 3.76
N GLN A 75 0.09 -18.34 4.30
CA GLN A 75 -1.30 -17.95 4.51
C GLN A 75 -1.42 -17.16 5.82
N PRO A 76 -2.13 -16.02 5.81
CA PRO A 76 -2.48 -15.34 7.05
C PRO A 76 -3.49 -16.18 7.84
N GLU A 77 -3.36 -16.19 9.16
CA GLU A 77 -4.27 -16.86 10.07
C GLU A 77 -5.05 -15.84 10.91
N HIS A 78 -6.15 -16.27 11.52
CA HIS A 78 -6.99 -15.44 12.41
C HIS A 78 -7.37 -14.06 11.83
N ALA A 79 -7.56 -13.98 10.51
CA ALA A 79 -7.86 -12.72 9.84
C ALA A 79 -9.26 -12.20 10.19
N MET A 80 -9.34 -10.93 10.56
CA MET A 80 -10.58 -10.25 10.91
C MET A 80 -10.57 -8.82 10.38
N GLN A 81 -11.71 -8.33 9.91
CA GLN A 81 -11.92 -6.93 9.58
C GLN A 81 -13.04 -6.34 10.45
N GLY A 82 -12.68 -5.38 11.28
CA GLY A 82 -13.63 -4.56 12.03
C GLY A 82 -13.97 -3.25 11.31
N GLN A 83 -14.53 -2.30 12.06
CA GLN A 83 -14.86 -0.97 11.53
C GLN A 83 -13.62 -0.12 11.25
N TYR A 84 -12.68 -0.08 12.20
CA TYR A 84 -11.50 0.80 12.17
C TYR A 84 -10.16 0.07 12.08
N ARG A 85 -10.16 -1.25 12.24
CA ARG A 85 -8.95 -2.07 12.30
C ARG A 85 -9.19 -3.41 11.61
N SER A 86 -8.20 -3.85 10.86
CA SER A 86 -8.06 -5.23 10.40
C SER A 86 -6.92 -5.90 11.15
N THR A 87 -7.08 -7.17 11.49
CA THR A 87 -6.07 -7.96 12.21
C THR A 87 -5.84 -9.29 11.52
N PHE A 88 -4.64 -9.84 11.65
CA PHE A 88 -4.30 -11.21 11.24
C PHE A 88 -2.99 -11.64 11.90
N ASP A 89 -2.71 -12.93 11.89
CA ASP A 89 -1.47 -13.51 12.37
C ASP A 89 -0.67 -14.13 11.22
N ALA A 90 0.65 -14.16 11.36
CA ALA A 90 1.56 -14.91 10.53
C ALA A 90 2.32 -15.93 11.39
N HIS A 91 2.29 -17.19 10.97
CA HIS A 91 3.08 -18.26 11.56
C HIS A 91 4.43 -18.38 10.85
N LEU A 92 5.51 -18.15 11.59
CA LEU A 92 6.88 -18.10 11.08
C LEU A 92 7.63 -19.35 11.53
N THR A 93 8.04 -20.17 10.57
CA THR A 93 8.69 -21.48 10.80
C THR A 93 10.03 -21.61 10.07
N GLN A 94 10.38 -20.65 9.21
CA GLN A 94 11.63 -20.63 8.46
C GLN A 94 12.55 -19.53 9.00
N ASN A 95 13.84 -19.84 9.13
CA ASN A 95 14.87 -18.85 9.43
C ASN A 95 14.98 -17.86 8.26
N GLY A 96 14.90 -16.56 8.53
CA GLY A 96 15.01 -15.52 7.52
C GLY A 96 14.04 -14.36 7.68
N THR A 97 14.03 -13.48 6.68
CA THR A 97 13.13 -12.34 6.58
C THR A 97 11.91 -12.65 5.74
N TYR A 98 10.74 -12.40 6.32
CA TYR A 98 9.45 -12.43 5.68
C TYR A 98 9.06 -11.04 5.19
N LYS A 99 8.41 -10.96 4.03
CA LYS A 99 7.76 -9.75 3.53
C LYS A 99 6.25 -9.89 3.69
N ILE A 100 5.66 -8.99 4.44
CA ILE A 100 4.21 -8.86 4.59
C ILE A 100 3.81 -7.61 3.82
N ALA A 101 3.03 -7.76 2.76
CA ALA A 101 2.64 -6.66 1.90
C ALA A 101 1.13 -6.62 1.70
N ASN A 102 0.54 -5.43 1.68
CA ASN A 102 -0.79 -5.23 1.09
C ASN A 102 -0.62 -4.42 -0.20
N VAL A 103 -0.81 -5.09 -1.33
CA VAL A 103 -0.57 -4.51 -2.67
C VAL A 103 -1.92 -4.19 -3.33
N MET A 104 -2.08 -2.95 -3.75
CA MET A 104 -3.26 -2.49 -4.47
C MET A 104 -2.83 -1.96 -5.83
N SER A 105 -3.40 -2.52 -6.90
CA SER A 105 -3.19 -2.02 -8.26
C SER A 105 -4.49 -2.01 -9.05
N GLY A 106 -4.55 -1.13 -10.05
CA GLY A 106 -5.69 -1.06 -10.94
C GLY A 106 -5.56 0.04 -11.98
N VAL A 107 -6.46 0.01 -12.95
CA VAL A 107 -6.59 1.02 -13.99
C VAL A 107 -8.00 1.59 -13.94
N MET A 108 -8.08 2.91 -13.95
CA MET A 108 -9.31 3.67 -14.15
C MET A 108 -9.20 4.34 -15.50
N ALA A 109 -10.18 4.13 -16.37
CA ALA A 109 -10.25 4.79 -17.66
C ALA A 109 -11.55 5.56 -17.81
N SER A 110 -11.49 6.67 -18.52
CA SER A 110 -12.64 7.42 -18.98
C SER A 110 -12.50 7.64 -20.48
N TYR A 111 -13.59 7.51 -21.22
CA TYR A 111 -13.60 7.60 -22.68
C TYR A 111 -14.97 8.08 -23.15
N LYS A 112 -15.08 8.57 -24.39
CA LYS A 112 -16.37 8.82 -25.04
C LYS A 112 -16.72 7.68 -25.97
N LEU A 113 -17.99 7.28 -25.96
CA LEU A 113 -18.55 6.33 -26.91
C LEU A 113 -19.89 6.88 -27.39
N ASN A 114 -20.06 7.02 -28.70
CA ASN A 114 -21.26 7.61 -29.31
C ASN A 114 -21.62 9.00 -28.73
N GLY A 115 -20.59 9.81 -28.40
CA GLY A 115 -20.76 11.14 -27.79
C GLY A 115 -20.99 11.14 -26.28
N GLU A 116 -21.19 9.98 -25.64
CA GLU A 116 -21.40 9.88 -24.19
C GLU A 116 -20.11 9.56 -23.44
N GLN A 117 -19.88 10.24 -22.32
CA GLN A 117 -18.78 9.90 -21.42
C GLN A 117 -19.07 8.57 -20.69
N LYS A 118 -18.13 7.63 -20.79
CA LYS A 118 -18.13 6.35 -20.09
C LYS A 118 -16.89 6.23 -19.21
N ARG A 119 -16.96 5.30 -18.24
CA ARG A 119 -15.86 4.96 -17.33
C ARG A 119 -15.70 3.45 -17.29
N TRP A 120 -14.46 3.03 -17.10
CA TRP A 120 -14.10 1.63 -16.89
C TRP A 120 -13.10 1.54 -15.73
N ARG A 121 -13.18 0.43 -14.98
CA ARG A 121 -12.25 0.10 -13.91
C ARG A 121 -11.93 -1.38 -13.99
N GLY A 122 -10.66 -1.73 -13.85
CA GLY A 122 -10.21 -3.11 -13.80
C GLY A 122 -8.72 -3.22 -13.52
N THR A 123 -8.15 -4.39 -13.82
CA THR A 123 -6.72 -4.65 -13.72
C THR A 123 -5.96 -4.11 -14.94
N ALA A 124 -4.64 -3.97 -14.81
CA ALA A 124 -3.81 -3.59 -15.97
C ALA A 124 -3.85 -4.63 -17.09
N ALA A 125 -4.04 -5.92 -16.75
CA ALA A 125 -4.11 -7.01 -17.72
C ALA A 125 -5.40 -6.99 -18.56
N GLU A 126 -6.52 -6.55 -17.98
CA GLU A 126 -7.80 -6.46 -18.67
C GLU A 126 -7.90 -5.21 -19.56
N TYR A 127 -7.14 -4.16 -19.25
CA TYR A 127 -7.26 -2.86 -19.91
C TYR A 127 -7.10 -2.89 -21.45
N PRO A 128 -6.14 -3.64 -22.04
CA PRO A 128 -5.98 -3.71 -23.49
C PRO A 128 -7.23 -4.17 -24.26
N ALA A 129 -8.08 -4.98 -23.63
CA ALA A 129 -9.32 -5.48 -24.21
C ALA A 129 -10.58 -4.73 -23.72
N ALA A 130 -10.42 -3.76 -22.82
CA ALA A 130 -11.53 -3.15 -22.09
C ALA A 130 -12.27 -2.05 -22.86
N LEU A 131 -11.60 -1.39 -23.82
CA LEU A 131 -12.16 -0.25 -24.52
C LEU A 131 -12.93 -0.70 -25.77
N PRO A 132 -14.22 -0.36 -25.89
CA PRO A 132 -15.01 -0.74 -27.06
C PRO A 132 -14.53 -0.03 -28.32
N THR A 133 -14.71 -0.67 -29.48
CA THR A 133 -14.43 -0.07 -30.78
C THR A 133 -15.19 1.25 -30.94
N GLY A 134 -14.51 2.28 -31.43
CA GLY A 134 -15.08 3.62 -31.58
C GLY A 134 -15.01 4.49 -30.31
N ALA A 135 -14.37 4.00 -29.24
CA ALA A 135 -14.03 4.85 -28.09
C ALA A 135 -13.05 5.96 -28.51
N THR A 136 -13.37 7.20 -28.14
CA THR A 136 -12.54 8.40 -28.36
C THR A 136 -12.27 9.10 -27.03
N ASP A 137 -11.43 10.15 -27.02
CA ASP A 137 -11.08 10.93 -25.83
C ASP A 137 -10.66 10.07 -24.62
N VAL A 138 -9.89 9.01 -24.88
CA VAL A 138 -9.48 8.05 -23.85
C VAL A 138 -8.47 8.68 -22.91
N GLN A 139 -8.78 8.68 -21.62
CA GLN A 139 -7.88 9.03 -20.54
C GLN A 139 -7.83 7.87 -19.56
N ALA A 140 -6.64 7.34 -19.30
CA ALA A 140 -6.45 6.28 -18.32
C ALA A 140 -5.45 6.70 -17.25
N THR A 141 -5.72 6.26 -16.03
CA THR A 141 -4.85 6.42 -14.87
C THR A 141 -4.62 5.04 -14.27
N ARG A 142 -3.35 4.69 -14.10
CA ARG A 142 -2.93 3.50 -13.38
C ARG A 142 -2.62 3.89 -11.94
N THR A 143 -3.08 3.08 -11.00
CA THR A 143 -2.69 3.17 -9.59
C THR A 143 -1.90 1.92 -9.23
N ALA A 144 -0.80 2.11 -8.51
CA ALA A 144 -0.02 1.06 -7.87
C ALA A 144 0.37 1.59 -6.49
N SER A 145 -0.02 0.86 -5.44
CA SER A 145 0.25 1.18 -4.05
C SER A 145 0.64 -0.09 -3.32
N ARG A 146 1.58 0.03 -2.39
CA ARG A 146 2.06 -1.07 -1.54
C ARG A 146 2.34 -0.54 -0.15
N ILE A 147 1.95 -1.32 0.85
CA ILE A 147 2.36 -1.14 2.24
C ILE A 147 3.08 -2.40 2.60
N GLU A 148 4.35 -2.28 2.99
CA GLU A 148 5.24 -3.41 3.23
C GLU A 148 5.77 -3.34 4.66
N THR A 149 5.79 -4.49 5.33
CA THR A 149 6.37 -4.72 6.65
C THR A 149 7.30 -5.92 6.55
N PHE A 150 8.47 -5.81 7.17
CA PHE A 150 9.48 -6.86 7.15
C PHE A 150 9.65 -7.43 8.55
N VAL A 151 9.60 -8.75 8.68
CA VAL A 151 9.75 -9.43 9.97
C VAL A 151 10.80 -10.52 9.81
N THR A 152 11.76 -10.57 10.72
CA THR A 152 12.88 -11.51 10.67
C THR A 152 12.79 -12.53 11.81
N LEU A 153 12.83 -13.81 11.47
CA LEU A 153 12.98 -14.92 12.41
C LEU A 153 14.44 -15.41 12.40
N ASN A 154 15.12 -15.22 13.52
CA ASN A 154 16.56 -15.41 13.70
C ASN A 154 17.41 -14.49 12.82
N ASN A 155 17.91 -14.95 11.66
CA ASN A 155 18.88 -14.20 10.86
C ASN A 155 18.22 -13.52 9.65
N PRO A 156 18.66 -12.30 9.25
CA PRO A 156 18.13 -11.62 8.07
C PRO A 156 18.49 -12.34 6.76
N THR A 157 17.59 -12.26 5.78
CA THR A 157 17.81 -12.75 4.41
C THR A 157 17.26 -11.76 3.38
N ASP A 158 17.92 -11.63 2.23
CA ASP A 158 17.57 -10.60 1.25
C ASP A 158 16.62 -11.05 0.12
N THR A 159 16.30 -12.34 0.05
CA THR A 159 15.51 -12.94 -1.06
C THR A 159 14.23 -12.18 -1.34
N VAL A 160 13.53 -11.73 -0.29
CA VAL A 160 12.26 -11.04 -0.39
C VAL A 160 12.35 -9.64 -0.99
N PHE A 161 13.55 -9.04 -1.12
CA PHE A 161 13.74 -7.70 -1.69
C PHE A 161 13.83 -7.67 -3.21
N LYS A 162 13.74 -8.81 -3.89
CA LYS A 162 13.65 -8.85 -5.35
C LYS A 162 12.46 -8.01 -5.82
N THR A 163 12.72 -7.06 -6.72
CA THR A 163 11.70 -6.16 -7.29
C THR A 163 10.76 -6.89 -8.23
N THR A 164 9.50 -6.46 -8.25
CA THR A 164 8.46 -6.95 -9.15
C THR A 164 8.51 -6.27 -10.53
N GLY A 165 9.14 -5.10 -10.64
CA GLY A 165 9.11 -4.24 -11.83
C GLY A 165 7.83 -3.41 -11.95
N GLU A 166 7.03 -3.34 -10.88
CA GLU A 166 5.68 -2.77 -10.91
C GLU A 166 5.52 -1.56 -9.99
N GLY A 167 5.33 -0.40 -10.62
CA GLY A 167 5.17 0.87 -9.92
C GLY A 167 6.46 1.35 -9.25
N LEU A 168 6.31 2.04 -8.12
CA LEU A 168 7.44 2.40 -7.27
C LEU A 168 7.68 1.28 -6.26
N GLU A 169 8.96 0.91 -6.10
CA GLU A 169 9.40 -0.15 -5.20
C GLU A 169 10.59 0.34 -4.38
N LEU A 170 10.64 -0.07 -3.12
CA LEU A 170 11.75 0.21 -2.22
C LEU A 170 12.73 -0.97 -2.28
N VAL A 171 13.98 -0.67 -2.59
CA VAL A 171 15.10 -1.62 -2.50
C VAL A 171 15.98 -1.18 -1.34
N PRO A 172 16.00 -1.90 -0.21
CA PRO A 172 16.83 -1.53 0.91
C PRO A 172 18.31 -1.69 0.57
N VAL A 173 19.12 -0.67 0.86
CA VAL A 173 20.59 -0.74 0.76
C VAL A 173 21.17 -1.49 1.96
N THR A 174 20.57 -1.29 3.13
CA THR A 174 20.85 -2.03 4.37
C THR A 174 19.58 -2.75 4.80
N HIS A 175 19.72 -3.95 5.36
CA HIS A 175 18.57 -4.75 5.75
C HIS A 175 17.74 -4.02 6.83
N PRO A 176 16.40 -3.89 6.68
CA PRO A 176 15.57 -3.02 7.52
C PRO A 176 15.50 -3.45 9.00
N ASN A 177 15.73 -4.73 9.28
CA ASN A 177 15.79 -5.28 10.65
C ASN A 177 17.22 -5.59 11.12
N ASP A 178 18.24 -5.13 10.40
CA ASP A 178 19.62 -5.27 10.84
C ASP A 178 20.05 -4.06 11.67
N LEU A 179 20.75 -4.33 12.77
CA LEU A 179 21.30 -3.32 13.67
C LEU A 179 22.79 -3.21 13.37
N VAL A 180 23.14 -2.30 12.47
CA VAL A 180 24.53 -1.98 12.10
C VAL A 180 25.19 -1.11 13.18
#